data_AF-A0A9D9QZK1-F1
#
_entry.id   AF-A0A9D9QZK1-F1
#
_cell.length_a   1.000
_cell.length_b   1.000
_cell.length_c   1.000
_cell.angle_alpha   90.00
_cell.angle_beta   90.00
_cell.angle_gamma   90.00
#
_symmetry.space_group_name_H-M   'P 1'
#
loop_
_entity.id
_entity.type
_entity.pdbx_description
1 polymer ?
#
loop_
_entity_poly.entity_id
_entity_poly.type
_entity_poly.pdbx_seq_one_letter_code
_entity_poly.pdbx_strand_id
1 'polypeptide(L)'
;MPSLTKTIVAVTLLALFTYTNPSMEAYEKFIHEQILQETRTQDSLTKFFGSLFGGFVSSLITNSTIRRDFIILSFYDTDFGGEQLKVVGILNNFVVISPLKSEQKYTSSLPLKEKEISSAEYEQVTVAKANPNEIVDCVQFPYPTNQGVDSENLSNLEEWAGRYPTQSFGNRKKPNFFAIPQIKKRLQHILSSADFEAITIEYGVEGPIELIDNFLFISRCKPHDCAENNASIAVGLHDGSILVVLTQSPDAVSNPNTKRCFALNSSLEKLPENILKRFFNP
;
A
#
# COMPACT_ATOMS: atom_id res chain seq x y z
N MET A 1 -32.41 15.91 48.61
CA MET A 1 -32.12 16.87 47.52
C MET A 1 -30.69 16.81 46.98
N PRO A 2 -29.60 16.81 47.78
CA PRO A 2 -28.23 16.90 47.23
C PRO A 2 -27.78 15.67 46.42
N SER A 3 -28.35 14.49 46.69
CA SER A 3 -28.03 13.27 45.94
C SER A 3 -28.55 13.31 44.49
N LEU A 4 -29.76 13.82 44.27
CA LEU A 4 -30.34 13.94 42.93
C LEU A 4 -29.55 14.92 42.05
N THR A 5 -29.16 16.07 42.63
CA THR A 5 -28.35 17.08 41.92
C THR A 5 -26.99 16.52 41.52
N LYS A 6 -26.31 15.77 42.39
CA LYS A 6 -25.01 15.14 42.06
C LYS A 6 -25.16 14.10 40.94
N THR A 7 -26.21 13.30 40.96
CA THR A 7 -26.48 12.33 39.90
C THR A 7 -26.76 13.01 38.56
N ILE A 8 -27.58 14.07 38.55
CA ILE A 8 -27.85 14.84 37.33
C ILE A 8 -26.56 15.44 36.77
N VAL A 9 -25.75 16.08 37.62
CA VAL A 9 -24.46 16.66 37.18
C VAL A 9 -23.53 15.59 36.61
N ALA A 10 -23.41 14.43 37.26
CA ALA A 10 -22.56 13.34 36.78
C ALA A 10 -23.05 12.77 35.44
N VAL A 11 -24.36 12.56 35.28
CA VAL A 11 -24.95 12.05 34.02
C VAL A 11 -24.76 13.07 32.90
N THR A 12 -24.98 14.36 33.17
CA THR A 12 -24.77 15.42 32.18
C THR A 12 -23.30 15.52 31.78
N LEU A 13 -22.36 15.41 32.72
CA LEU A 13 -20.92 15.39 32.41
C LEU A 13 -20.53 14.18 31.56
N LEU A 14 -21.05 13.00 31.88
CA LEU A 14 -20.78 11.78 31.12
C LEU A 14 -21.33 11.89 29.69
N ALA A 15 -22.56 12.40 29.53
CA ALA A 15 -23.17 12.65 28.23
C ALA A 15 -22.36 13.66 27.41
N LEU A 16 -21.89 14.74 28.05
CA LEU A 16 -21.03 15.74 27.41
C LEU A 16 -19.74 15.11 26.90
N PHE A 17 -19.06 14.29 27.71
CA PHE A 17 -17.83 13.63 27.28
C PHE A 17 -18.04 12.69 26.09
N THR A 18 -19.10 11.89 26.11
CA THR A 18 -19.41 11.00 24.98
C THR A 18 -19.74 11.77 23.70
N TYR A 19 -20.39 12.93 23.81
CA TYR A 19 -20.74 13.77 22.67
C TYR A 19 -19.53 14.51 22.08
N THR A 20 -18.56 14.86 22.93
CA THR A 20 -17.36 15.60 22.53
C THR A 20 -16.24 14.71 22.01
N ASN A 21 -16.43 13.39 21.96
CA ASN A 21 -15.44 12.49 21.39
C ASN A 21 -15.44 12.64 19.86
N PRO A 22 -14.33 13.05 19.21
CA PRO A 22 -14.33 13.33 17.79
C PRO A 22 -14.75 12.11 16.95
N SER A 23 -15.37 12.37 15.81
CA SER A 23 -15.75 11.34 14.85
C SER A 23 -14.59 10.96 13.92
N MET A 24 -14.76 9.87 13.17
CA MET A 24 -13.81 9.48 12.13
C MET A 24 -13.71 10.53 11.01
N GLU A 25 -14.83 11.16 10.65
CA GLU A 25 -14.86 12.27 9.68
C GLU A 25 -14.10 13.50 10.19
N ALA A 26 -14.19 13.78 11.48
CA ALA A 26 -13.41 14.87 12.09
C ALA A 26 -11.91 14.56 12.06
N TYR A 27 -11.54 13.28 12.23
CA TYR A 27 -10.15 12.83 12.12
C TYR A 27 -9.63 12.98 10.68
N GLU A 28 -10.42 12.57 9.69
CA GLU A 28 -10.06 12.73 8.28
C GLU A 28 -9.82 14.21 7.91
N LYS A 29 -10.71 15.11 8.36
CA LYS A 29 -10.54 16.56 8.18
C LYS A 29 -9.27 17.07 8.85
N PHE A 30 -9.01 16.65 10.08
CA PHE A 30 -7.80 17.04 10.81
C PHE A 30 -6.53 16.65 10.05
N ILE A 31 -6.43 15.41 9.56
CA ILE A 31 -5.26 14.97 8.79
C ILE A 31 -5.16 15.74 7.47
N HIS A 32 -6.27 15.99 6.80
CA HIS A 32 -6.28 16.79 5.57
C HIS A 32 -5.78 18.22 5.80
N GLU A 33 -6.22 18.87 6.88
CA GLU A 33 -5.77 20.20 7.27
C GLU A 33 -4.28 20.23 7.63
N GLN A 34 -3.78 19.21 8.35
CA GLN A 34 -2.35 19.11 8.64
C GLN A 34 -1.52 19.00 7.36
N ILE A 35 -1.90 18.13 6.43
CA ILE A 35 -1.22 17.99 5.13
C ILE A 35 -1.20 19.32 4.36
N LEU A 36 -2.33 20.04 4.33
CA LEU A 36 -2.41 21.34 3.65
C LEU A 36 -1.57 22.42 4.33
N GLN A 37 -1.54 22.46 5.66
CA GLN A 37 -0.75 23.41 6.44
C GLN A 37 0.76 23.15 6.26
N GLU A 38 1.15 21.89 6.11
CA GLU A 38 2.53 21.43 5.96
C GLU A 38 3.18 21.79 4.61
N THR A 39 2.39 22.05 3.57
CA THR A 39 2.93 22.60 2.30
C THR A 39 3.52 24.01 2.46
N ARG A 40 3.31 24.67 3.60
CA ARG A 40 3.73 26.07 3.84
C ARG A 40 4.83 26.27 4.87
N THR A 41 5.19 25.25 5.67
CA THR A 41 6.16 25.39 6.78
C THR A 41 7.23 24.29 6.76
N GLN A 42 8.38 24.49 7.39
CA GLN A 42 9.59 23.66 7.21
C GLN A 42 10.09 23.05 8.54
N ASP A 43 9.23 22.31 9.25
CA ASP A 43 9.52 21.79 10.61
C ASP A 43 9.76 20.26 10.67
N SER A 44 10.19 19.70 11.79
CA SER A 44 10.56 18.27 11.92
C SER A 44 9.42 17.28 11.62
N LEU A 45 8.17 17.61 11.96
CA LEU A 45 6.97 16.86 11.55
C LEU A 45 6.79 16.87 10.03
N THR A 46 7.31 17.89 9.37
CA THR A 46 7.17 18.12 7.93
C THR A 46 8.01 17.17 7.08
N LYS A 47 9.03 16.52 7.67
CA LYS A 47 9.74 15.40 7.03
C LYS A 47 8.93 14.10 7.08
N PHE A 48 8.25 13.84 8.20
CA PHE A 48 7.46 12.62 8.40
C PHE A 48 6.17 12.67 7.57
N PHE A 49 5.42 13.76 7.65
CA PHE A 49 4.23 13.91 6.81
C PHE A 49 4.61 14.18 5.34
N GLY A 50 5.72 14.87 5.07
CA GLY A 50 6.24 15.02 3.71
C GLY A 50 6.64 13.68 3.04
N SER A 51 7.21 12.73 3.79
CA SER A 51 7.51 11.39 3.29
C SER A 51 6.28 10.51 3.13
N LEU A 52 5.27 10.67 4.01
CA LEU A 52 4.03 9.88 3.95
C LEU A 52 3.00 10.41 2.94
N PHE A 53 3.01 11.71 2.66
CA PHE A 53 1.95 12.38 1.89
C PHE A 53 2.45 13.12 0.65
N GLY A 54 3.73 12.97 0.29
CA GLY A 54 4.37 13.56 -0.91
C GLY A 54 3.83 13.08 -2.27
N GLY A 55 2.71 12.36 -2.30
CA GLY A 55 2.03 11.86 -3.51
C GLY A 55 0.57 11.50 -3.24
N PHE A 56 -0.21 12.45 -2.69
CA PHE A 56 -1.67 12.48 -2.49
C PHE A 56 -2.46 11.17 -2.65
N VAL A 57 -3.14 10.71 -1.59
CA VAL A 57 -4.63 10.57 -1.54
C VAL A 57 -5.11 10.58 -0.07
N SER A 58 -6.00 11.51 0.32
CA SER A 58 -6.57 11.58 1.69
C SER A 58 -7.63 10.50 1.98
N SER A 59 -8.23 9.91 0.94
CA SER A 59 -9.25 8.86 1.09
C SER A 59 -8.69 7.49 1.49
N LEU A 60 -7.36 7.30 1.41
CA LEU A 60 -6.68 6.08 1.83
C LEU A 60 -6.45 5.99 3.35
N ILE A 61 -6.52 7.14 4.03
CA ILE A 61 -6.17 7.31 5.44
C ILE A 61 -7.19 6.60 6.32
N THR A 62 -8.48 6.70 6.00
CA THR A 62 -9.55 6.13 6.83
C THR A 62 -9.66 4.61 6.75
N ASN A 63 -9.22 4.00 5.64
CA ASN A 63 -9.33 2.56 5.42
C ASN A 63 -8.22 1.75 6.12
N SER A 64 -7.10 2.40 6.49
CA SER A 64 -6.02 1.81 7.29
C SER A 64 -5.95 2.34 8.73
N THR A 65 -6.95 3.11 9.18
CA THR A 65 -7.06 3.58 10.56
C THR A 65 -7.94 2.65 11.40
N ILE A 66 -7.39 2.16 12.51
CA ILE A 66 -8.15 1.49 13.56
C ILE A 66 -8.49 2.53 14.64
N ARG A 67 -9.79 2.84 14.77
CA ARG A 67 -10.32 3.68 15.85
C ARG A 67 -10.61 2.83 17.08
N ARG A 68 -10.15 3.28 18.25
CA ARG A 68 -10.47 2.69 19.56
C ARG A 68 -11.12 3.74 20.45
N ASP A 69 -12.39 3.54 20.76
CA ASP A 69 -13.17 4.45 21.60
C ASP A 69 -12.99 4.17 23.08
N PHE A 70 -12.77 5.24 23.84
CA PHE A 70 -12.81 5.27 25.30
C PHE A 70 -13.85 6.32 25.74
N ILE A 71 -14.22 6.30 27.01
CA ILE A 71 -15.31 7.14 27.54
C ILE A 71 -15.07 8.64 27.28
N ILE A 72 -13.82 9.08 27.28
CA ILE A 72 -13.44 10.51 27.19
C ILE A 72 -12.50 10.84 26.02
N LEU A 73 -12.00 9.82 25.31
CA LEU A 73 -11.01 9.98 24.25
C LEU A 73 -11.13 8.86 23.22
N SER A 74 -10.53 9.05 22.06
CA SER A 74 -10.35 8.00 21.04
C SER A 74 -8.90 7.91 20.63
N PHE A 75 -8.42 6.70 20.38
CA PHE A 75 -7.16 6.50 19.68
C PHE A 75 -7.43 6.20 18.21
N TYR A 76 -6.60 6.76 17.35
CA TYR A 76 -6.57 6.54 15.92
C TYR A 76 -5.17 6.01 15.57
N ASP A 77 -5.09 4.69 15.42
CA ASP A 77 -3.87 4.01 14.97
C ASP A 77 -3.95 3.89 13.45
N THR A 78 -3.11 4.61 12.72
CA THR A 78 -3.09 4.55 11.25
C THR A 78 -1.78 3.96 10.76
N ASP A 79 -1.88 2.96 9.89
CA ASP A 79 -0.73 2.35 9.23
C ASP A 79 -0.57 2.93 7.82
N PHE A 80 0.63 3.46 7.56
CA PHE A 80 1.03 4.03 6.29
C PHE A 80 2.30 3.34 5.78
N GLY A 81 2.13 2.30 4.97
CA GLY A 81 3.27 1.65 4.31
C GLY A 81 4.36 1.16 5.27
N GLY A 82 3.99 0.79 6.51
CA GLY A 82 4.94 0.35 7.55
C GLY A 82 5.31 1.42 8.58
N GLU A 83 4.88 2.67 8.41
CA GLU A 83 4.97 3.70 9.44
C GLU A 83 3.64 3.81 10.20
N GLN A 84 3.72 3.82 11.54
CA GLN A 84 2.55 3.94 12.39
C GLN A 84 2.40 5.37 12.91
N LEU A 85 1.27 5.99 12.58
CA LEU A 85 0.84 7.26 13.14
C LEU A 85 -0.19 6.99 14.24
N LYS A 86 0.07 7.50 15.44
CA LYS A 86 -0.88 7.46 16.55
C LYS A 86 -1.38 8.85 16.88
N VAL A 87 -2.69 9.03 16.75
CA VAL A 87 -3.39 10.27 17.09
C VAL A 87 -4.39 9.99 18.20
N VAL A 88 -4.47 10.90 19.16
CA VAL A 88 -5.53 10.90 20.18
C VAL A 88 -6.52 12.01 19.92
N GLY A 89 -7.78 11.63 19.82
CA GLY A 89 -8.91 12.53 19.80
C GLY A 89 -9.46 12.75 21.21
N ILE A 90 -9.54 13.99 21.67
CA ILE A 90 -10.14 14.37 22.95
C ILE A 90 -10.86 15.71 22.80
N LEU A 91 -12.11 15.81 23.27
CA LEU A 91 -12.89 17.05 23.25
C LEU A 91 -12.91 17.74 21.86
N ASN A 92 -13.17 16.97 20.80
CA ASN A 92 -13.15 17.40 19.40
C ASN A 92 -11.81 18.02 18.91
N ASN A 93 -10.71 17.73 19.61
CA ASN A 93 -9.35 18.10 19.23
C ASN A 93 -8.52 16.85 18.99
N PHE A 94 -7.46 16.97 18.20
CA PHE A 94 -6.55 15.89 17.88
C PHE A 94 -5.13 16.25 18.31
N VAL A 95 -4.45 15.28 18.91
CA VAL A 95 -3.06 15.41 19.34
C VAL A 95 -2.28 14.22 18.80
N VAL A 96 -1.22 14.49 18.03
CA VAL A 96 -0.29 13.47 17.55
C VAL A 96 0.62 13.07 18.70
N ILE A 97 0.62 11.79 19.08
CA ILE A 97 1.38 11.31 20.25
C ILE A 97 2.75 10.80 19.84
N SER A 98 2.88 10.18 18.67
CA SER A 98 4.18 9.70 18.19
C SER A 98 4.15 9.49 16.69
N PRO A 99 5.13 10.02 15.94
CA PRO A 99 5.70 9.28 14.82
C PRO A 99 6.56 8.19 15.47
N LEU A 100 6.08 6.94 15.50
CA LEU A 100 6.90 5.85 16.01
C LEU A 100 8.03 5.59 15.00
N LYS A 101 9.15 6.31 15.15
CA LYS A 101 10.44 5.80 14.72
C LYS A 101 10.58 4.51 15.52
N SER A 102 10.46 3.38 14.84
CA SER A 102 10.59 2.04 15.45
C SER A 102 11.89 1.99 16.26
N GLU A 103 11.81 2.24 17.57
CA GLU A 103 12.91 2.03 18.50
C GLU A 103 13.08 0.51 18.64
N GLN A 104 13.95 -0.06 17.82
CA GLN A 104 14.57 -1.33 18.14
C GLN A 104 15.47 -1.14 19.36
N LYS A 105 14.91 -1.38 20.56
CA LYS A 105 15.70 -1.67 21.75
C LYS A 105 16.43 -3.00 21.54
N TYR A 106 17.71 -2.93 21.18
CA TYR A 106 18.66 -4.01 21.42
C TYR A 106 19.75 -3.51 22.37
N THR A 107 19.64 -3.94 23.64
CA THR A 107 20.73 -3.86 24.61
C THR A 107 21.79 -4.91 24.26
N SER A 108 22.95 -4.47 23.76
CA SER A 108 24.25 -5.09 24.06
C SER A 108 25.41 -4.23 23.51
N SER A 109 26.10 -3.59 24.45
CA SER A 109 27.48 -3.08 24.45
C SER A 109 28.41 -3.33 23.25
N LEU A 110 28.90 -2.26 22.61
CA LEU A 110 30.31 -1.81 22.52
C LEU A 110 30.43 -0.71 21.42
N PRO A 111 31.36 0.26 21.56
CA PRO A 111 31.32 1.50 20.81
C PRO A 111 32.12 1.39 19.51
N LEU A 112 31.51 1.71 18.37
CA LEU A 112 32.25 1.99 17.14
C LEU A 112 31.62 3.16 16.37
N LYS A 113 32.36 4.27 16.45
CA LYS A 113 32.54 5.33 15.45
C LYS A 113 31.36 5.62 14.51
N GLU A 114 30.75 6.77 14.81
CA GLU A 114 30.02 7.64 13.91
C GLU A 114 30.75 7.75 12.55
N LYS A 115 30.10 7.24 11.50
CA LYS A 115 30.47 7.50 10.11
C LYS A 115 29.22 8.02 9.44
N GLU A 116 29.28 9.26 8.99
CA GLU A 116 28.26 9.94 8.20
C GLU A 116 27.84 9.05 7.02
N ILE A 117 26.57 8.67 6.99
CA ILE A 117 25.95 8.03 5.82
C ILE A 117 25.21 9.12 5.07
N SER A 118 25.86 9.56 4.00
CA SER A 118 25.33 10.31 2.89
C SER A 118 24.04 9.67 2.38
N SER A 119 23.03 10.51 2.14
CA SER A 119 21.80 10.21 1.40
C SER A 119 22.08 9.39 0.14
N ALA A 120 21.52 8.18 0.09
CA ALA A 120 21.51 7.36 -1.12
C ALA A 120 20.49 7.94 -2.11
N GLU A 121 21.00 8.29 -3.27
CA GLU A 121 20.32 8.80 -4.44
C GLU A 121 19.50 7.65 -5.07
N TYR A 122 18.21 7.87 -5.30
CA TYR A 122 17.37 6.93 -6.04
C TYR A 122 17.70 7.06 -7.53
N GLU A 123 18.36 6.07 -8.09
CA GLU A 123 18.71 6.05 -9.51
C GLU A 123 17.50 5.61 -10.35
N GLN A 124 16.90 6.57 -11.06
CA GLN A 124 15.87 6.32 -12.08
C GLN A 124 16.55 5.79 -13.35
N VAL A 125 16.40 4.50 -13.65
CA VAL A 125 16.98 3.88 -14.84
C VAL A 125 15.91 3.77 -15.93
N THR A 126 16.01 4.64 -16.94
CA THR A 126 15.14 4.64 -18.11
C THR A 126 15.61 3.61 -19.13
N VAL A 127 14.71 2.70 -19.53
CA VAL A 127 15.01 1.65 -20.52
C VAL A 127 14.16 1.85 -21.77
N ALA A 128 14.84 2.05 -22.90
CA ALA A 128 14.22 2.19 -24.21
C ALA A 128 14.46 0.95 -25.09
N LYS A 129 13.40 0.17 -25.36
CA LYS A 129 12.94 -0.28 -26.69
C LYS A 129 12.08 -1.55 -26.63
N ALA A 130 10.83 -1.43 -27.09
CA ALA A 130 10.28 -2.18 -28.24
C ALA A 130 8.89 -1.66 -28.69
N ASN A 131 8.70 -0.34 -28.77
CA ASN A 131 7.80 0.42 -29.66
C ASN A 131 8.18 1.91 -29.44
N PRO A 132 8.61 2.71 -30.43
CA PRO A 132 9.24 4.01 -30.19
C PRO A 132 8.37 5.08 -29.50
N ASN A 133 7.08 4.84 -29.25
CA ASN A 133 6.18 5.85 -28.71
C ASN A 133 5.60 5.54 -27.32
N GLU A 134 5.97 4.44 -26.66
CA GLU A 134 5.46 4.14 -25.31
C GLU A 134 6.57 3.54 -24.44
N ILE A 135 7.39 4.41 -23.85
CA ILE A 135 8.37 4.03 -22.83
C ILE A 135 7.58 3.78 -21.55
N VAL A 136 7.47 2.52 -21.14
CA VAL A 136 6.93 2.18 -19.82
C VAL A 136 8.10 2.17 -18.85
N ASP A 137 8.20 3.24 -18.06
CA ASP A 137 9.18 3.32 -16.97
C ASP A 137 8.65 2.59 -15.73
N CYS A 138 9.46 1.73 -15.13
CA CYS A 138 9.05 0.92 -13.99
C CYS A 138 9.60 1.49 -12.71
N VAL A 139 8.71 1.77 -11.76
CA VAL A 139 9.11 2.08 -10.39
C VAL A 139 9.69 0.83 -9.76
N GLN A 140 10.99 0.87 -9.47
CA GLN A 140 11.74 -0.21 -8.85
C GLN A 140 11.65 -0.10 -7.33
N PHE A 141 11.18 -1.17 -6.67
CA PHE A 141 11.16 -1.28 -5.22
C PHE A 141 12.22 -2.28 -4.77
N PRO A 142 13.31 -1.83 -4.13
CA PRO A 142 14.24 -2.74 -3.49
C PRO A 142 13.55 -3.36 -2.27
N TYR A 143 13.53 -4.68 -2.16
CA TYR A 143 13.02 -5.33 -0.96
C TYR A 143 13.96 -5.02 0.22
N PRO A 144 13.45 -4.70 1.43
CA PRO A 144 14.29 -4.35 2.56
C PRO A 144 15.23 -5.50 2.93
N THR A 145 16.51 -5.33 2.64
CA THR A 145 17.60 -6.30 2.82
C THR A 145 17.99 -6.52 4.29
N ASN A 146 17.52 -5.67 5.21
CA ASN A 146 17.95 -5.69 6.61
C ASN A 146 17.19 -6.70 7.50
N GLN A 147 16.30 -7.53 6.94
CA GLN A 147 15.63 -8.61 7.66
C GLN A 147 15.55 -9.91 6.84
N GLY A 148 16.66 -10.38 6.26
CA GLY A 148 16.86 -11.81 5.92
C GLY A 148 15.73 -12.57 5.22
N VAL A 149 14.87 -11.89 4.45
CA VAL A 149 13.95 -12.52 3.51
C VAL A 149 14.58 -12.35 2.13
N ASP A 150 15.78 -12.91 2.03
CA ASP A 150 16.46 -13.18 0.78
C ASP A 150 15.50 -14.03 -0.07
N SER A 151 15.22 -13.59 -1.30
CA SER A 151 14.62 -14.40 -2.38
C SER A 151 13.74 -15.56 -1.88
N GLU A 152 12.57 -15.24 -1.31
CA GLU A 152 11.69 -16.30 -0.81
C GLU A 152 11.31 -17.17 -2.00
N ASN A 153 11.72 -18.43 -1.94
CA ASN A 153 11.42 -19.39 -2.99
C ASN A 153 9.92 -19.67 -2.97
N LEU A 154 9.23 -19.24 -4.02
CA LEU A 154 7.80 -19.39 -4.24
C LEU A 154 7.46 -20.59 -5.13
N SER A 155 8.37 -21.56 -5.32
CA SER A 155 8.14 -22.72 -6.22
C SER A 155 6.94 -23.56 -5.80
N ASN A 156 6.53 -23.50 -4.53
CA ASN A 156 5.28 -24.12 -4.07
C ASN A 156 4.03 -23.53 -4.74
N LEU A 157 4.11 -22.32 -5.32
CA LEU A 157 3.02 -21.69 -6.04
C LEU A 157 2.86 -22.21 -7.47
N GLU A 158 3.79 -23.01 -8.00
CA GLU A 158 3.68 -23.63 -9.33
C GLU A 158 2.37 -24.41 -9.50
N GLU A 159 1.81 -24.96 -8.42
CA GLU A 159 0.53 -25.67 -8.42
C GLU A 159 -0.67 -24.81 -8.89
N TRP A 160 -0.51 -23.49 -8.93
CA TRP A 160 -1.51 -22.54 -9.40
C TRP A 160 -1.55 -22.40 -10.92
N ALA A 161 -0.55 -22.92 -11.63
CA ALA A 161 -0.55 -22.95 -13.09
C ALA A 161 -1.82 -23.65 -13.61
N GLY A 162 -2.48 -23.02 -14.59
CA GLY A 162 -3.75 -23.46 -15.16
C GLY A 162 -5.00 -23.19 -14.31
N ARG A 163 -4.86 -22.65 -13.09
CA ARG A 163 -5.99 -22.25 -12.24
C ARG A 163 -6.31 -20.78 -12.44
N TYR A 164 -7.55 -20.40 -12.18
CA TYR A 164 -7.94 -18.98 -12.18
C TYR A 164 -7.59 -18.32 -10.84
N PRO A 165 -7.14 -17.06 -10.82
CA PRO A 165 -6.75 -16.37 -9.59
C PRO A 165 -7.87 -16.28 -8.54
N THR A 166 -9.13 -16.10 -8.96
CA THR A 166 -10.28 -15.93 -8.06
C THR A 166 -11.28 -17.09 -8.06
N GLN A 167 -11.04 -18.16 -8.82
CA GLN A 167 -12.05 -19.21 -9.01
C GLN A 167 -12.31 -20.04 -7.74
N SER A 168 -13.59 -20.05 -7.34
CA SER A 168 -14.12 -20.99 -6.37
C SER A 168 -14.42 -22.33 -7.03
N PHE A 169 -13.56 -23.33 -6.83
CA PHE A 169 -13.86 -24.70 -7.26
C PHE A 169 -14.79 -25.42 -6.23
N GLY A 170 -16.11 -25.32 -6.40
CA GLY A 170 -17.12 -26.06 -5.60
C GLY A 170 -17.50 -25.43 -4.25
N ASN A 171 -18.22 -26.17 -3.40
CA ASN A 171 -18.80 -25.70 -2.11
C ASN A 171 -17.79 -25.37 -0.99
N ARG A 172 -16.48 -25.31 -1.29
CA ARG A 172 -15.46 -24.90 -0.32
C ARG A 172 -15.07 -23.47 -0.64
N LYS A 173 -15.08 -22.57 0.37
CA LYS A 173 -14.40 -21.26 0.30
C LYS A 173 -12.97 -21.54 -0.11
N LYS A 174 -12.65 -21.33 -1.39
CA LYS A 174 -11.38 -21.74 -1.97
C LYS A 174 -10.39 -20.60 -1.99
N PRO A 175 -9.09 -20.95 -2.03
CA PRO A 175 -8.03 -19.96 -1.91
C PRO A 175 -8.11 -19.02 -3.12
N ASN A 176 -7.92 -17.73 -2.83
CA ASN A 176 -7.71 -16.69 -3.82
C ASN A 176 -6.18 -16.52 -3.93
N PHE A 177 -5.63 -16.52 -5.15
CA PHE A 177 -4.19 -16.39 -5.36
C PHE A 177 -3.63 -15.13 -4.69
N PHE A 178 -4.37 -14.02 -4.77
CA PHE A 178 -4.01 -12.74 -4.16
C PHE A 178 -4.19 -12.72 -2.64
N ALA A 179 -4.85 -13.73 -2.06
CA ALA A 179 -4.97 -13.90 -0.61
C ALA A 179 -3.83 -14.75 -0.01
N ILE A 180 -2.97 -15.35 -0.83
CA ILE A 180 -1.77 -16.06 -0.36
C ILE A 180 -0.87 -15.04 0.35
N PRO A 181 -0.48 -15.25 1.62
CA PRO A 181 0.24 -14.24 2.40
C PRO A 181 1.50 -13.69 1.71
N GLN A 182 2.27 -14.57 1.07
CA GLN A 182 3.50 -14.23 0.34
C GLN A 182 3.21 -13.28 -0.85
N ILE A 183 2.16 -13.57 -1.61
CA ILE A 183 1.74 -12.74 -2.76
C ILE A 183 1.13 -11.42 -2.29
N LYS A 184 0.19 -11.49 -1.33
CA LYS A 184 -0.50 -10.33 -0.80
C LYS A 184 0.48 -9.28 -0.27
N LYS A 185 1.42 -9.71 0.60
CA LYS A 185 2.40 -8.82 1.22
C LYS A 185 3.29 -8.13 0.17
N ARG A 186 3.75 -8.88 -0.83
CA ARG A 186 4.62 -8.34 -1.90
C ARG A 186 3.89 -7.34 -2.79
N LEU A 187 2.66 -7.66 -3.20
CA LEU A 187 1.84 -6.74 -3.99
C LEU A 187 1.48 -5.48 -3.21
N GLN A 188 1.06 -5.60 -1.95
CA GLN A 188 0.77 -4.44 -1.08
C GLN A 188 2.02 -3.60 -0.77
N HIS A 189 3.23 -4.15 -0.97
CA HIS A 189 4.46 -3.40 -0.80
C HIS A 189 4.78 -2.51 -2.01
N ILE A 190 4.45 -2.95 -3.23
CA ILE A 190 4.78 -2.21 -4.47
C ILE A 190 3.59 -1.47 -5.09
N LEU A 191 2.36 -1.80 -4.68
CA LEU A 191 1.14 -1.19 -5.17
C LEU A 191 0.51 -0.30 -4.11
N SER A 192 -0.12 0.78 -4.56
CA SER A 192 -1.06 1.51 -3.71
C SER A 192 -2.25 0.61 -3.34
N SER A 193 -2.95 0.91 -2.25
CA SER A 193 -4.14 0.14 -1.87
C SER A 193 -5.22 0.17 -2.96
N ALA A 194 -5.39 1.29 -3.66
CA ALA A 194 -6.33 1.42 -4.77
C ALA A 194 -5.94 0.53 -5.95
N ASP A 195 -4.65 0.48 -6.29
CA ASP A 195 -4.14 -0.38 -7.35
C ASP A 195 -4.26 -1.86 -6.98
N PHE A 196 -3.97 -2.20 -5.73
CA PHE A 196 -4.16 -3.54 -5.20
C PHE A 196 -5.64 -3.95 -5.24
N GLU A 197 -6.56 -3.08 -4.82
CA GLU A 197 -8.00 -3.32 -4.89
C GLU A 197 -8.48 -3.46 -6.34
N ALA A 198 -8.04 -2.58 -7.25
CA ALA A 198 -8.37 -2.63 -8.66
C ALA A 198 -8.00 -4.00 -9.26
N ILE A 199 -6.77 -4.48 -9.06
CA ILE A 199 -6.33 -5.77 -9.63
C ILE A 199 -6.92 -6.98 -8.92
N THR A 200 -7.28 -6.88 -7.65
CA THR A 200 -7.74 -8.05 -6.87
C THR A 200 -9.24 -8.21 -6.85
N ILE A 201 -9.99 -7.10 -6.92
CA ILE A 201 -11.45 -7.04 -6.77
C ILE A 201 -12.11 -6.54 -8.06
N GLU A 202 -11.74 -5.34 -8.55
CA GLU A 202 -12.47 -4.69 -9.65
C GLU A 202 -12.23 -5.36 -11.01
N TYR A 203 -11.01 -5.82 -11.27
CA TYR A 203 -10.62 -6.43 -12.55
C TYR A 203 -11.10 -7.88 -12.61
N GLY A 204 -12.41 -8.08 -12.66
CA GLY A 204 -13.08 -9.38 -12.57
C GLY A 204 -12.97 -10.27 -13.81
N VAL A 205 -12.57 -9.75 -14.97
CA VAL A 205 -12.33 -10.57 -16.16
C VAL A 205 -10.89 -11.09 -16.09
N GLU A 206 -10.72 -12.40 -16.03
CA GLU A 206 -9.42 -13.04 -15.83
C GLU A 206 -9.27 -14.33 -16.65
N GLY A 207 -8.03 -14.65 -17.01
CA GLY A 207 -7.64 -15.94 -17.58
C GLY A 207 -7.06 -16.89 -16.53
N PRO A 208 -6.82 -18.17 -16.89
CA PRO A 208 -6.03 -19.05 -16.05
C PRO A 208 -4.60 -18.50 -15.90
N ILE A 209 -3.99 -18.71 -14.73
CA ILE A 209 -2.59 -18.38 -14.45
C ILE A 209 -1.72 -19.22 -15.38
N GLU A 210 -0.87 -18.58 -16.17
CA GLU A 210 0.04 -19.25 -17.10
C GLU A 210 1.41 -19.44 -16.44
N LEU A 211 1.99 -20.64 -16.56
CA LEU A 211 3.39 -20.86 -16.21
C LEU A 211 4.24 -20.63 -17.47
N ILE A 212 5.06 -19.60 -17.46
CA ILE A 212 5.94 -19.22 -18.57
C ILE A 212 7.36 -19.16 -18.01
N ASP A 213 8.19 -20.11 -18.45
CA ASP A 213 9.48 -20.41 -17.83
C ASP A 213 9.34 -20.62 -16.31
N ASN A 214 9.87 -19.69 -15.51
CA ASN A 214 9.84 -19.73 -14.06
C ASN A 214 8.94 -18.65 -13.44
N PHE A 215 7.98 -18.16 -14.22
CA PHE A 215 7.05 -17.11 -13.80
C PHE A 215 5.60 -17.59 -13.89
N LEU A 216 4.82 -17.24 -12.88
CA LEU A 216 3.36 -17.25 -12.97
C LEU A 216 2.90 -15.93 -13.56
N PHE A 217 2.32 -15.98 -14.75
CA PHE A 217 1.75 -14.84 -15.44
C PHE A 217 0.23 -14.79 -15.26
N ILE A 218 -0.27 -13.61 -14.92
CA ILE A 218 -1.68 -13.36 -14.62
C ILE A 218 -2.12 -12.14 -15.41
N SER A 219 -3.20 -12.27 -16.17
CA SER A 219 -3.84 -11.16 -16.84
C SER A 219 -5.26 -10.98 -16.30
N ARG A 220 -5.59 -9.75 -15.93
CA ARG A 220 -6.91 -9.35 -15.45
C ARG A 220 -7.33 -8.04 -16.08
N CYS A 221 -8.62 -7.83 -16.26
CA CYS A 221 -9.15 -6.56 -16.73
C CYS A 221 -10.51 -6.22 -16.14
N LYS A 222 -10.85 -4.93 -16.22
CA LYS A 222 -12.15 -4.42 -15.80
C LYS A 222 -13.25 -4.94 -16.74
N PRO A 223 -14.34 -5.50 -16.22
CA PRO A 223 -15.46 -5.93 -17.04
C PRO A 223 -15.94 -4.82 -17.98
N HIS A 224 -16.15 -5.18 -19.24
CA HIS A 224 -16.57 -4.28 -20.33
C HIS A 224 -15.55 -3.22 -20.78
N ASP A 225 -14.35 -3.19 -20.18
CA ASP A 225 -13.38 -2.13 -20.43
C ASP A 225 -11.93 -2.64 -20.44
N CYS A 226 -11.72 -3.81 -21.06
CA CYS A 226 -10.42 -4.47 -21.02
C CYS A 226 -9.32 -3.78 -21.83
N ALA A 227 -9.70 -3.00 -22.85
CA ALA A 227 -8.74 -2.25 -23.65
C ALA A 227 -8.07 -1.14 -22.82
N GLU A 228 -8.86 -0.43 -22.01
CA GLU A 228 -8.39 0.75 -21.28
C GLU A 228 -7.99 0.43 -19.83
N ASN A 229 -8.62 -0.57 -19.21
CA ASN A 229 -8.41 -0.92 -17.80
C ASN A 229 -8.03 -2.40 -17.63
N ASN A 230 -6.72 -2.66 -17.65
CA ASN A 230 -6.17 -4.01 -17.50
C ASN A 230 -4.91 -4.02 -16.62
N ALA A 231 -4.58 -5.21 -16.13
CA ALA A 231 -3.42 -5.49 -15.33
C ALA A 231 -2.77 -6.78 -15.82
N SER A 232 -1.45 -6.76 -15.94
CA SER A 232 -0.62 -7.94 -16.12
C SER A 232 0.31 -8.07 -14.92
N ILE A 233 0.49 -9.29 -14.42
CA ILE A 233 1.32 -9.58 -13.24
C ILE A 233 2.18 -10.78 -13.57
N ALA A 234 3.49 -10.68 -13.31
CA ALA A 234 4.42 -11.79 -13.39
C ALA A 234 5.05 -12.02 -12.02
N VAL A 235 5.00 -13.26 -11.52
CA VAL A 235 5.58 -13.66 -10.23
C VAL A 235 6.68 -14.69 -10.46
N GLY A 236 7.93 -14.34 -10.16
CA GLY A 236 9.08 -15.23 -10.25
C GLY A 236 9.09 -16.26 -9.13
N LEU A 237 9.11 -17.54 -9.49
CA LEU A 237 8.98 -18.64 -8.54
C LEU A 237 10.25 -18.88 -7.72
N HIS A 238 11.44 -18.55 -8.24
CA HIS A 238 12.70 -18.82 -7.54
C HIS A 238 13.20 -17.65 -6.68
N ASP A 239 13.05 -16.42 -7.18
CA ASP A 239 13.58 -15.22 -6.54
C ASP A 239 12.50 -14.38 -5.83
N GLY A 240 11.23 -14.78 -5.99
CA GLY A 240 10.09 -14.05 -5.48
C GLY A 240 9.91 -12.68 -6.13
N SER A 241 10.50 -12.46 -7.30
CA SER A 241 10.32 -11.22 -8.04
C SER A 241 8.86 -11.03 -8.44
N ILE A 242 8.40 -9.78 -8.45
CA ILE A 242 7.06 -9.44 -8.93
C ILE A 242 7.16 -8.26 -9.88
N LEU A 243 6.56 -8.40 -11.06
CA LEU A 243 6.32 -7.28 -11.97
C LEU A 243 4.82 -7.09 -12.13
N VAL A 244 4.35 -5.85 -12.01
CA VAL A 244 2.97 -5.46 -12.28
C VAL A 244 2.96 -4.35 -13.31
N VAL A 245 2.16 -4.49 -14.36
CA VAL A 245 1.87 -3.43 -15.33
C VAL A 245 0.37 -3.17 -15.29
N LEU A 246 -0.01 -1.93 -15.02
CA LEU A 246 -1.38 -1.44 -15.02
C LEU A 246 -1.58 -0.52 -16.20
N THR A 247 -2.62 -0.80 -16.99
CA THR A 247 -3.16 0.14 -17.97
C THR A 247 -4.46 0.68 -17.39
N GLN A 248 -4.60 2.00 -17.37
CA GLN A 248 -5.82 2.68 -16.95
C GLN A 248 -6.20 3.75 -17.98
N SER A 249 -7.51 3.90 -18.18
CA SER A 249 -8.09 4.95 -19.01
C SER A 249 -7.53 6.31 -18.60
N PRO A 250 -7.29 7.23 -19.55
CA PRO A 250 -6.98 8.61 -19.22
C PRO A 250 -8.08 9.20 -18.33
N ASP A 251 -7.70 9.75 -17.18
CA ASP A 251 -8.59 10.62 -16.44
C ASP A 251 -8.78 11.91 -17.22
N ALA A 252 -10.01 12.43 -17.24
CA ALA A 252 -10.45 13.58 -18.04
C ALA A 252 -9.64 14.89 -17.83
N VAL A 253 -8.69 14.90 -16.90
CA VAL A 253 -7.95 16.10 -16.50
C VAL A 253 -6.53 16.14 -17.06
N SER A 254 -5.75 15.05 -17.19
CA SER A 254 -4.36 15.17 -17.71
C SER A 254 -3.52 13.88 -17.69
N ASN A 255 -3.77 12.92 -18.59
CA ASN A 255 -2.70 12.16 -19.27
C ASN A 255 -3.33 11.13 -20.23
N PRO A 256 -2.75 10.86 -21.42
CA PRO A 256 -3.13 9.70 -22.24
C PRO A 256 -2.92 8.40 -21.44
N ASN A 257 -3.61 7.30 -21.83
CA ASN A 257 -3.54 5.98 -21.19
C ASN A 257 -2.23 5.75 -20.43
N THR A 258 -2.30 5.80 -19.11
CA THR A 258 -1.09 5.74 -18.29
C THR A 258 -0.78 4.29 -18.00
N LYS A 259 0.15 3.71 -18.76
CA LYS A 259 0.78 2.46 -18.36
C LYS A 259 1.70 2.75 -17.18
N ARG A 260 1.35 2.21 -16.02
CA ARG A 260 2.17 2.28 -14.81
C ARG A 260 2.80 0.92 -14.55
N CYS A 261 4.09 0.90 -14.29
CA CYS A 261 4.83 -0.33 -14.02
C CYS A 261 5.47 -0.30 -12.63
N PHE A 262 5.36 -1.41 -11.91
CA PHE A 262 5.88 -1.60 -10.56
C PHE A 262 6.66 -2.90 -10.53
N ALA A 263 7.90 -2.86 -10.03
CA ALA A 263 8.77 -4.02 -10.00
C ALA A 263 9.36 -4.23 -8.60
N LEU A 264 9.33 -5.48 -8.14
CA LEU A 264 9.94 -5.94 -6.90
C LEU A 264 11.04 -6.95 -7.21
N ASN A 265 12.26 -6.69 -6.74
CA ASN A 265 13.43 -7.57 -6.88
C ASN A 265 13.79 -7.98 -8.32
N SER A 266 13.29 -7.30 -9.33
CA SER A 266 13.60 -7.55 -10.73
C SER A 266 13.37 -6.29 -11.55
N SER A 267 14.00 -6.20 -12.73
CA SER A 267 13.75 -5.16 -13.72
C SER A 267 13.14 -5.78 -14.97
N LEU A 268 12.40 -4.99 -15.77
CA LEU A 268 11.86 -5.44 -17.07
C LEU A 268 12.95 -6.11 -17.92
N GLU A 269 14.17 -5.57 -17.93
CA GLU A 269 15.30 -6.09 -18.71
C GLU A 269 15.73 -7.51 -18.35
N LYS A 270 15.46 -7.93 -17.11
CA LYS A 270 15.82 -9.26 -16.62
C LYS A 270 14.73 -10.29 -16.88
N LEU A 271 13.58 -9.89 -17.41
CA LEU A 271 12.50 -10.81 -17.70
C LEU A 271 12.77 -11.61 -18.98
N PRO A 272 12.38 -12.90 -19.00
CA PRO A 272 12.38 -13.68 -20.22
C PRO A 272 11.59 -13.01 -21.35
N GLU A 273 12.06 -13.12 -22.59
CA GLU A 273 11.48 -12.42 -23.76
C GLU A 273 10.01 -12.78 -24.00
N ASN A 274 9.65 -14.04 -23.75
CA ASN A 274 8.28 -14.56 -23.75
C ASN A 274 7.37 -13.91 -22.69
N ILE A 275 7.89 -13.55 -21.51
CA ILE A 275 7.14 -12.76 -20.51
C ILE A 275 6.94 -11.33 -21.00
N LEU A 276 8.00 -10.69 -21.49
CA LEU A 276 7.92 -9.32 -22.01
C LEU A 276 6.89 -9.21 -23.14
N LYS A 277 6.86 -10.17 -24.05
CA LYS A 277 5.86 -10.22 -25.12
C LYS A 277 4.42 -10.22 -24.60
N ARG A 278 4.14 -10.85 -23.45
CA ARG A 278 2.80 -10.88 -22.85
C ARG A 278 2.40 -9.54 -22.22
N PHE A 279 3.35 -8.78 -21.69
CA PHE A 279 3.07 -7.45 -21.14
C PHE A 279 2.72 -6.41 -22.21
N PHE A 280 3.41 -6.46 -23.36
CA PHE A 280 3.30 -5.41 -24.38
C PHE A 280 2.45 -5.81 -25.59
N ASN A 281 2.06 -7.08 -25.69
CA ASN A 281 1.17 -7.58 -26.73
C ASN A 281 0.12 -8.55 -26.12
N PRO A 282 -0.69 -8.08 -25.16
CA PRO A 282 -1.69 -8.89 -24.46
C PRO A 282 -2.85 -9.35 -25.34
#